data_AF-A5N190-F1
#
_entry.id   AF-A5N190-F1
#
_cell.length_a   1.000
_cell.length_b   1.000
_cell.length_c   1.000
_cell.angle_alpha   90.00
_cell.angle_beta   90.00
_cell.angle_gamma   90.00
#
_symmetry.space_group_name_H-M   'P 1'
#
loop_
_entity.id
_entity.type
_entity.pdbx_description
1 polymer ?
#
loop_
_entity_poly.entity_id
_entity_poly.type
_entity_poly.pdbx_seq_one_letter_code
_entity_poly.pdbx_strand_id
1 'polypeptide(L)' 'MDTAKAKKALKKLTKQKGVSEGAVRREIEIAIAEAMKSLEPQAQAFWKSIPHNGEQPTPEEVTTYISG' A
#
# COMPACT_ATOMS: atom_id res chain seq x y z
N MET A 1 7.40 1.81 11.39
CA MET A 1 6.31 0.82 11.28
C MET A 1 6.88 -0.52 10.83
N ASP A 2 6.42 -1.65 11.39
CA ASP A 2 6.84 -2.98 10.94
C ASP A 2 5.98 -3.44 9.74
N THR A 3 6.62 -3.72 8.60
CA THR A 3 5.92 -4.12 7.37
C THR A 3 6.13 -5.59 7.00
N ALA A 4 6.74 -6.39 7.88
CA ALA A 4 7.13 -7.76 7.56
C ALA A 4 5.92 -8.68 7.28
N LYS A 5 4.81 -8.45 7.98
CA LYS A 5 3.57 -9.20 7.80
C LYS A 5 2.91 -8.88 6.45
N ALA A 6 2.85 -7.60 6.08
CA ALA A 6 2.33 -7.16 4.79
C ALA A 6 3.14 -7.74 3.62
N LYS A 7 4.47 -7.71 3.70
CA LYS A 7 5.36 -8.35 2.70
C LYS A 7 5.07 -9.84 2.52
N LYS A 8 4.91 -10.56 3.63
CA LYS A 8 4.59 -12.01 3.59
C LYS A 8 3.22 -12.27 2.97
N ALA A 9 2.22 -11.43 3.26
CA ALA A 9 0.88 -11.56 2.70
C ALA A 9 0.88 -11.34 1.17
N LEU A 10 1.54 -10.28 0.70
CA LEU A 10 1.73 -9.99 -0.73
C LEU A 10 2.42 -11.16 -1.45
N LYS A 11 3.52 -11.67 -0.88
CA LYS A 11 4.23 -12.84 -1.41
C LYS A 11 3.38 -14.11 -1.46
N LYS A 12 2.45 -14.30 -0.53
CA LYS A 12 1.54 -15.44 -0.54
C LYS A 12 0.48 -15.28 -1.62
N LEU A 13 -0.06 -14.07 -1.79
CA LEU A 13 -1.06 -13.75 -2.81
C LEU A 13 -0.50 -13.96 -4.23
N THR A 14 0.72 -13.48 -4.48
CA THR A 14 1.39 -13.58 -5.79
C THR A 14 1.61 -15.03 -6.19
N LYS A 15 2.09 -15.87 -5.24
CA LYS A 15 2.20 -17.32 -5.43
C LYS A 15 0.85 -17.99 -5.72
N GLN A 16 -0.22 -17.60 -5.03
CA GLN A 16 -1.55 -18.18 -5.25
C GLN A 16 -2.15 -17.82 -6.60
N LYS A 17 -1.91 -16.61 -7.10
CA LYS A 17 -2.48 -16.12 -8.35
C LYS A 17 -1.57 -16.32 -9.57
N GLY A 18 -0.34 -16.80 -9.38
CA GLY A 18 0.62 -16.96 -10.47
C GLY A 18 1.11 -15.63 -11.07
N VAL A 19 1.03 -14.55 -10.29
CA VAL A 19 1.43 -13.18 -10.69
C VAL A 19 2.75 -12.84 -10.01
N SER A 20 3.60 -12.02 -10.62
CA SER A 20 4.87 -11.63 -9.99
C SER A 20 4.65 -10.64 -8.84
N GLU A 21 5.49 -10.71 -7.80
CA GLU A 21 5.47 -9.75 -6.69
C GLU A 21 5.63 -8.30 -7.19
N GLY A 22 6.50 -8.07 -8.17
CA GLY A 22 6.71 -6.75 -8.76
C GLY A 22 5.49 -6.21 -9.50
N ALA A 23 4.73 -7.06 -10.20
CA ALA A 23 3.51 -6.62 -10.89
C ALA A 23 2.42 -6.21 -9.90
N VAL A 24 2.15 -7.06 -8.90
CA VAL A 24 1.15 -6.77 -7.86
C VAL A 24 1.52 -5.51 -7.07
N ARG A 25 2.81 -5.37 -6.70
CA ARG A 25 3.30 -4.18 -6.02
C ARG A 25 3.07 -2.93 -6.86
N ARG A 26 3.42 -2.97 -8.15
CA ARG A 26 3.29 -1.84 -9.07
C ARG A 26 1.83 -1.43 -9.29
N GLU A 27 0.92 -2.38 -9.40
CA GLU A 27 -0.52 -2.08 -9.50
C GLU A 27 -1.04 -1.37 -8.25
N ILE A 28 -0.60 -1.80 -7.06
CA ILE A 28 -0.98 -1.14 -5.80
C ILE A 28 -0.36 0.26 -5.71
N GLU A 29 0.89 0.45 -6.14
CA GLU A 29 1.54 1.78 -6.20
C GLU A 29 0.73 2.74 -7.09
N ILE A 30 0.25 2.26 -8.25
CA ILE A 30 -0.62 3.04 -9.14
C ILE A 30 -1.94 3.39 -8.44
N ALA A 31 -2.59 2.41 -7.80
CA ALA A 31 -3.85 2.64 -7.09
C ALA A 31 -3.71 3.65 -5.94
N ILE A 32 -2.60 3.59 -5.19
CA ILE A 32 -2.27 4.56 -4.14
C ILE A 32 -2.09 5.95 -4.75
N ALA A 33 -1.27 6.06 -5.81
CA ALA A 33 -1.01 7.34 -6.46
C ALA A 33 -2.29 7.99 -7.00
N GLU A 34 -3.21 7.22 -7.58
CA GLU A 34 -4.51 7.72 -8.01
C GLU A 34 -5.40 8.12 -6.82
N ALA A 35 -5.46 7.30 -5.78
CA ALA A 35 -6.29 7.58 -4.60
C ALA A 35 -5.82 8.82 -3.81
N MET A 36 -4.52 9.11 -3.82
CA MET A 36 -3.96 10.31 -3.19
C MET A 36 -4.32 11.61 -3.93
N LYS A 37 -4.78 11.55 -5.18
CA LYS A 37 -5.27 12.72 -5.92
C LYS A 37 -6.67 13.16 -5.49
N SER A 38 -7.35 12.40 -4.62
CA SER A 38 -8.69 12.72 -4.16
C SER A 38 -8.72 14.09 -3.46
N LEU A 39 -9.72 14.90 -3.82
CA LEU A 39 -9.98 16.19 -3.17
C LEU A 39 -10.86 16.06 -1.93
N GLU A 40 -11.35 14.85 -1.62
CA GLU A 40 -12.18 14.62 -0.45
C GLU A 40 -11.37 14.84 0.83
N PRO A 41 -11.84 15.72 1.75
CA PRO A 41 -11.10 16.04 2.98
C PRO A 41 -10.79 14.80 3.83
N GLN A 42 -11.72 13.83 3.87
CA GLN A 42 -11.53 12.59 4.62
C GLN A 42 -10.43 11.72 4.00
N ALA A 43 -10.37 11.61 2.68
CA ALA A 43 -9.32 10.86 1.99
C ALA A 43 -7.95 11.52 2.21
N GLN A 44 -7.87 12.85 2.12
CA GLN A 44 -6.63 13.58 2.39
C GLN A 44 -6.15 13.41 3.84
N ALA A 45 -7.07 13.47 4.81
CA ALA A 45 -6.75 13.24 6.22
C ALA A 45 -6.24 11.81 6.44
N PHE A 46 -6.89 10.82 5.81
CA PHE A 46 -6.45 9.43 5.85
C PHE A 46 -5.03 9.27 5.31
N TRP A 47 -4.73 9.76 4.09
CA TRP A 47 -3.40 9.63 3.50
C TRP A 47 -2.30 10.30 4.32
N LYS A 48 -2.59 11.47 4.91
CA LYS A 48 -1.67 12.19 5.80
C LYS A 48 -1.44 11.48 7.14
N SER A 49 -2.36 10.60 7.56
CA SER A 49 -2.27 9.89 8.83
C SER A 49 -1.37 8.65 8.78
N ILE A 50 -1.07 8.15 7.58
CA ILE A 50 -0.25 6.94 7.39
C ILE A 50 1.21 7.27 7.70
N PRO A 51 1.86 6.62 8.68
CA PRO A 51 3.29 6.78 8.88
C PRO A 51 4.06 6.12 7.74
N HIS A 52 4.86 6.89 7.00
CA HIS A 52 5.67 6.38 5.89
C HIS A 52 7.03 7.06 5.80
N ASN A 53 7.93 6.42 5.05
CA ASN A 53 9.20 7.00 4.66
C ASN A 53 9.11 7.56 3.24
N GLY A 54 9.62 8.78 3.01
CA GLY A 54 9.60 9.44 1.70
C GLY A 54 8.32 10.23 1.44
N GLU A 55 8.10 10.61 0.17
CA GLU A 55 6.98 11.50 -0.23
C GLU A 55 5.61 10.83 -0.18
N GLN A 56 5.54 9.50 -0.40
CA GLN A 56 4.27 8.76 -0.46
C GLN A 56 4.44 7.38 0.22
N PRO A 57 3.36 6.83 0.81
CA PRO A 57 3.42 5.54 1.47
C PRO A 57 3.56 4.40 0.44
N THR A 58 4.38 3.41 0.79
CA THR A 58 4.54 2.18 0.00
C THR A 58 3.33 1.24 0.15
N PRO A 59 3.11 0.30 -0.79
CA PRO A 59 2.05 -0.71 -0.68
C PRO A 59 2.06 -1.45 0.65
N GLU A 60 3.23 -1.80 1.16
CA GLU A 60 3.35 -2.50 2.43
C GLU A 60 3.00 -1.61 3.61
N GLU A 61 3.35 -0.32 3.53
CA GLU A 61 3.04 0.64 4.59
C GLU A 61 1.53 0.88 4.70
N VAL A 62 0.88 1.12 3.56
CA VAL A 62 -0.58 1.27 3.49
C VAL A 62 -1.27 -0.01 4.00
N THR A 63 -0.81 -1.17 3.55
CA THR A 63 -1.38 -2.46 3.97
C THR A 63 -1.23 -2.65 5.48
N THR A 64 -0.06 -2.37 6.05
CA THR A 64 0.13 -2.47 7.51
C THR A 64 -0.79 -1.50 8.24
N TYR A 65 -0.91 -0.24 7.79
CA TYR A 65 -1.73 0.76 8.46
C TYR A 65 -3.22 0.39 8.49
N ILE A 66 -3.75 -0.16 7.40
CA ILE A 66 -5.16 -0.56 7.29
C ILE A 66 -5.46 -1.85 8.07
N SER A 67 -4.44 -2.70 8.29
CA SER A 67 -4.60 -4.00 8.94
C SER A 67 -4.18 -4.04 10.42
N GLY A 68 -3.72 -2.90 10.95
CA GLY A 68 -3.42 -2.68 12.37
C GLY A 68 -4.64 -2.19 13.13
#